data_AF-A0AAD8C9N3-F1
#
_entry.id   AF-A0AAD8C9N3-F1
#
_cell.length_a   1.000
_cell.length_b   1.000
_cell.length_c   1.000
_cell.angle_alpha   90.00
_cell.angle_beta   90.00
_cell.angle_gamma   90.00
#
_symmetry.space_group_name_H-M   'P 1'
#
loop_
_entity.id
_entity.type
_entity.pdbx_description
1 polymer ?
#
loop_
_entity_poly.entity_id
_entity_poly.type
_entity_poly.pdbx_seq_one_letter_code
_entity_poly.pdbx_strand_id
1 'polypeptide(L)'
;MKEISNENVSMKEISDEKVNMKEISNESVNMKVISNETVNMKEISNENVNMKEILNGKVNMKEISNENVNMKDIWNENVNMKEIADEKVNMK
;
A
#
# COMPACT_ATOMS: atom_id res chain seq x y z
N MET A 1 11.52 -4.61 3.07
CA MET A 1 11.62 -5.98 2.49
C MET A 1 12.01 -5.88 1.03
N LYS A 2 12.69 -6.90 0.46
CA LYS A 2 13.18 -6.83 -0.93
C LYS A 2 12.18 -7.38 -1.95
N GLU A 3 11.47 -8.45 -1.63
CA GLU A 3 10.51 -9.13 -2.50
C GLU A 3 9.56 -9.93 -1.61
N ILE A 4 8.26 -9.94 -1.92
CA ILE A 4 7.25 -10.76 -1.24
C ILE A 4 6.37 -11.42 -2.30
N SER A 5 6.33 -12.75 -2.28
CA SER A 5 5.42 -13.56 -3.09
C SER A 5 4.75 -14.61 -2.19
N ASN A 6 3.49 -14.39 -1.89
CA ASN A 6 2.61 -15.23 -1.06
C ASN A 6 1.18 -15.11 -1.62
N GLU A 7 0.29 -16.04 -1.30
CA GLU A 7 -1.13 -15.88 -1.67
C GLU A 7 -1.73 -14.62 -1.02
N ASN A 8 -1.50 -14.46 0.29
CA ASN A 8 -2.07 -13.36 1.06
C ASN A 8 -1.05 -12.76 2.05
N VAL A 9 -0.99 -11.44 2.12
CA VAL A 9 -0.19 -10.70 3.10
C VAL A 9 -1.11 -9.84 3.96
N SER A 10 -1.04 -10.04 5.28
CA SER A 10 -1.77 -9.21 6.24
C SER A 10 -0.84 -8.67 7.31
N MET A 11 -0.90 -7.35 7.53
CA MET A 11 -0.23 -6.67 8.64
C MET A 11 -1.27 -5.90 9.44
N LYS A 12 -1.29 -6.11 10.76
CA LYS A 12 -2.29 -5.49 11.65
C LYS A 12 -1.87 -4.09 12.09
N GLU A 13 -0.67 -3.95 12.62
CA GLU A 13 -0.15 -2.71 13.15
C GLU A 13 1.31 -2.60 12.74
N ILE A 14 1.67 -1.49 12.12
CA ILE A 14 3.06 -1.16 11.78
C ILE A 14 3.34 0.23 12.32
N SER A 15 4.40 0.34 13.11
CA SER A 15 4.91 1.59 13.65
C SER A 15 6.43 1.61 13.48
N ASP A 16 6.87 2.14 12.35
CA ASP A 16 8.25 2.24 11.92
C ASP A 16 8.53 3.64 11.34
N GLU A 17 9.77 4.12 11.36
CA GLU A 17 10.08 5.38 10.65
C GLU A 17 9.80 5.26 9.15
N LYS A 18 10.16 4.12 8.55
CA LYS A 18 10.04 3.89 7.10
C LYS A 18 9.62 2.46 6.78
N VAL A 19 8.54 2.33 6.03
CA VAL A 19 8.15 1.06 5.41
C VAL A 19 8.40 1.13 3.92
N ASN A 20 9.23 0.20 3.43
CA ASN A 20 9.54 0.08 2.02
C ASN A 20 9.22 -1.34 1.53
N MET A 21 8.35 -1.41 0.52
CA MET A 21 7.98 -2.61 -0.22
C MET A 21 8.33 -2.39 -1.69
N LYS A 22 9.06 -3.32 -2.30
CA LYS A 22 9.68 -3.11 -3.62
C LYS A 22 9.07 -3.91 -4.75
N GLU A 23 8.71 -5.16 -4.48
CA GLU A 23 8.15 -6.09 -5.43
C GLU A 23 7.17 -6.93 -4.62
N ILE A 24 5.87 -6.76 -4.89
CA ILE A 24 4.81 -7.55 -4.26
C ILE A 24 3.95 -8.14 -5.36
N SER A 25 3.84 -9.47 -5.34
CA SER A 25 2.94 -10.22 -6.23
C SER A 25 2.17 -11.25 -5.40
N ASN A 26 0.94 -10.89 -5.03
CA ASN A 26 0.04 -11.67 -4.18
C ASN A 26 -1.42 -11.56 -4.69
N GLU A 27 -2.30 -12.45 -4.25
CA GLU A 27 -3.75 -12.26 -4.48
C GLU A 27 -4.27 -11.06 -3.69
N SER A 28 -3.92 -10.97 -2.40
CA SER A 28 -4.31 -9.82 -1.58
C SER A 28 -3.26 -9.29 -0.61
N VAL A 29 -3.27 -7.97 -0.44
CA VAL A 29 -2.53 -7.25 0.60
C VAL A 29 -3.49 -6.46 1.46
N ASN A 30 -3.46 -6.72 2.78
CA ASN A 30 -4.31 -6.04 3.76
C ASN A 30 -3.44 -5.42 4.86
N MET A 31 -3.44 -4.09 4.95
CA MET A 31 -2.79 -3.34 6.03
C MET A 31 -3.85 -2.57 6.83
N LYS A 32 -3.82 -2.69 8.16
CA LYS A 32 -4.91 -2.25 9.03
C LYS A 32 -4.67 -0.93 9.78
N VAL A 33 -3.45 -0.73 10.27
CA VAL A 33 -3.00 0.50 10.91
C VAL A 33 -1.54 0.68 10.53
N ILE A 34 -1.21 1.81 9.94
CA ILE A 34 0.17 2.19 9.60
C ILE A 34 0.44 3.58 10.18
N SER A 35 1.43 3.68 11.06
CA SER A 35 1.85 4.96 11.64
C SER A 35 3.34 5.17 11.42
N ASN A 36 3.72 5.77 10.28
CA ASN A 36 5.11 5.90 9.84
C ASN A 36 5.42 7.27 9.26
N GLU A 37 6.67 7.72 9.29
CA GLU A 37 7.03 8.97 8.58
C GLU A 37 6.92 8.79 7.05
N THR A 38 7.28 7.63 6.53
CA THR A 38 7.23 7.35 5.09
C THR A 38 6.82 5.91 4.78
N VAL A 39 5.87 5.75 3.86
CA VAL A 39 5.58 4.48 3.16
C VAL A 39 5.95 4.61 1.70
N ASN A 40 6.80 3.70 1.22
CA ASN A 40 7.06 3.53 -0.21
C ASN A 40 6.67 2.14 -0.66
N MET A 41 5.90 2.10 -1.74
CA MET A 41 5.52 0.89 -2.45
C MET A 41 5.96 1.04 -3.91
N LYS A 42 6.78 0.12 -4.38
CA LYS A 42 7.13 -0.03 -5.80
C LYS A 42 6.58 -1.36 -6.30
N GLU A 43 6.20 -1.38 -7.57
CA GLU A 43 5.90 -2.59 -8.35
C GLU A 43 4.98 -3.55 -7.57
N ILE A 44 3.72 -3.13 -7.44
CA ILE A 44 2.67 -3.94 -6.82
C ILE A 44 1.77 -4.49 -7.92
N SER A 45 1.66 -5.82 -7.97
CA SER A 45 0.77 -6.54 -8.87
C SER A 45 -0.10 -7.51 -8.07
N ASN A 46 -1.29 -7.08 -7.67
CA ASN A 46 -2.20 -7.89 -6.86
C ASN A 46 -3.64 -7.82 -7.37
N GLU A 47 -4.49 -8.79 -7.04
CA GLU A 47 -5.93 -8.64 -7.29
C GLU A 47 -6.50 -7.53 -6.38
N ASN A 48 -6.14 -7.55 -5.08
CA ASN A 48 -6.72 -6.64 -4.10
C ASN A 48 -5.69 -6.01 -3.16
N VAL A 49 -5.73 -4.69 -3.01
CA VAL A 49 -5.00 -3.95 -1.96
C VAL A 49 -5.97 -3.18 -1.09
N ASN A 50 -6.01 -3.51 0.20
CA ASN A 50 -6.75 -2.74 1.20
C ASN A 50 -5.81 -2.15 2.23
N MET A 51 -5.91 -0.84 2.41
CA MET A 51 -5.24 -0.11 3.48
C MET A 51 -6.28 0.63 4.32
N LYS A 52 -6.29 0.37 5.62
CA LYS A 52 -7.08 1.09 6.61
C LYS A 52 -6.14 1.88 7.49
N GLU A 53 -6.56 3.09 7.87
CA GLU A 53 -5.92 3.93 8.87
C GLU A 53 -4.42 4.13 8.62
N ILE A 54 -4.10 4.99 7.66
CA ILE A 54 -2.73 5.41 7.40
C ILE A 54 -2.52 6.78 8.03
N LEU A 55 -1.60 6.85 9.00
CA LEU A 55 -1.12 8.07 9.64
C LEU A 55 0.34 8.28 9.25
N ASN A 56 0.58 8.92 8.10
CA ASN A 56 1.93 9.08 7.59
C ASN A 56 2.33 10.50 7.21
N GLY A 57 3.63 10.79 7.28
CA GLY A 57 4.16 12.00 6.64
C GLY A 57 4.08 11.93 5.12
N LYS A 58 4.52 10.81 4.53
CA LYS A 58 4.57 10.62 3.07
C LYS A 58 4.15 9.21 2.65
N VAL A 59 3.35 9.13 1.60
CA VAL A 59 3.04 7.88 0.89
C VAL A 59 3.44 8.01 -0.57
N ASN A 60 4.33 7.14 -1.04
CA ASN A 60 4.67 7.04 -2.46
C ASN A 60 4.34 5.65 -2.98
N MET A 61 3.62 5.62 -4.09
CA MET A 61 3.22 4.41 -4.80
C MET A 61 3.67 4.54 -6.25
N LYS A 62 4.43 3.57 -6.75
CA LYS A 62 4.95 3.56 -8.12
C LYS A 62 4.68 2.21 -8.77
N GLU A 63 4.09 2.24 -9.96
CA GLU A 63 3.77 1.06 -10.77
C GLU A 63 2.87 0.10 -9.99
N ILE A 64 1.61 0.50 -9.83
CA ILE A 64 0.58 -0.35 -9.23
C ILE A 64 -0.32 -0.86 -10.35
N SER A 65 -0.48 -2.17 -10.42
CA SER A 65 -1.36 -2.85 -11.35
C SER A 65 -2.27 -3.79 -10.57
N ASN A 66 -3.44 -3.32 -10.14
CA ASN A 66 -4.37 -4.13 -9.37
C ASN A 66 -5.79 -4.15 -9.94
N GLU A 67 -6.60 -5.15 -9.55
CA GLU A 67 -8.04 -5.06 -9.87
C GLU A 67 -8.72 -4.05 -8.96
N ASN A 68 -8.46 -4.12 -7.64
CA ASN A 68 -9.07 -3.19 -6.68
C ASN A 68 -8.06 -2.62 -5.68
N VAL A 69 -8.12 -1.30 -5.50
CA VAL A 69 -7.42 -0.58 -4.44
C VAL A 69 -8.42 0.16 -3.55
N ASN A 70 -8.42 -0.18 -2.26
CA ASN A 70 -9.24 0.48 -1.25
C ASN A 70 -8.38 1.11 -0.17
N MET A 71 -8.63 2.37 0.07
CA MET A 71 -7.91 3.21 1.00
C MET A 71 -8.94 3.93 1.87
N LYS A 72 -8.86 3.73 3.18
CA LYS A 72 -9.80 4.32 4.14
C LYS A 72 -9.07 5.00 5.29
N ASP A 73 -9.52 6.19 5.67
CA ASP A 73 -9.03 6.97 6.81
C ASP A 73 -7.52 7.26 6.65
N ILE A 74 -7.17 7.89 5.52
CA ILE A 74 -5.79 8.28 5.21
C ILE A 74 -5.53 9.72 5.65
N TRP A 75 -4.64 9.88 6.61
CA TRP A 75 -4.10 11.15 7.07
C TRP A 75 -2.62 11.26 6.68
N ASN A 76 -2.40 11.87 5.51
CA ASN A 76 -1.06 12.05 4.96
C ASN A 76 -0.77 13.51 4.65
N GLU A 77 0.47 13.96 4.91
CA GLU A 77 0.90 15.29 4.42
C GLU A 77 1.14 15.28 2.90
N ASN A 78 1.65 14.16 2.36
CA ASN A 78 1.90 14.01 0.93
C ASN A 78 1.56 12.62 0.42
N VAL A 79 0.90 12.56 -0.74
CA VAL A 79 0.62 11.33 -1.48
C VAL A 79 1.12 11.48 -2.91
N ASN A 80 2.01 10.59 -3.34
CA ASN A 80 2.46 10.49 -4.72
C ASN A 80 2.07 9.13 -5.29
N MET A 81 1.45 9.16 -6.47
CA MET A 81 1.04 7.98 -7.20
C MET A 81 1.54 8.13 -8.64
N LYS A 82 2.36 7.18 -9.09
CA LYS A 82 2.89 7.16 -10.46
C LYS A 82 2.53 5.84 -11.11
N GLU A 83 1.85 5.91 -12.25
CA GLU A 83 1.45 4.76 -13.07
C GLU A 83 0.60 3.76 -12.28
N ILE A 84 -0.67 4.12 -12.10
CA ILE A 84 -1.69 3.26 -11.52
C ILE A 84 -2.57 2.73 -12.65
N ALA A 85 -2.55 1.41 -12.82
CA ALA A 85 -3.44 0.67 -13.71
C ALA A 85 -4.38 -0.16 -12.82
N ASP A 86 -5.41 0.51 -12.29
CA ASP A 86 -6.40 -0.12 -11.42
C ASP A 86 -7.78 -0.13 -12.09
N GLU A 87 -8.51 -1.27 -12.01
CA GLU A 87 -9.91 -1.29 -12.48
C GLU A 87 -10.81 -0.48 -11.56
N LYS A 88 -10.55 -0.51 -10.24
CA LYS A 88 -11.28 0.27 -9.24
C LYS A 88 -10.38 0.82 -8.16
N VAL A 89 -10.46 2.14 -7.96
CA VAL A 89 -9.83 2.84 -6.83
C VAL A 89 -10.91 3.49 -5.98
N ASN A 90 -10.93 3.16 -4.69
CA ASN A 90 -11.79 3.81 -3.70
C ASN A 90 -10.92 4.42 -2.60
N MET A 91 -11.03 5.74 -2.44
CA MET A 91 -10.37 6.51 -1.39
C MET A 91 -11.45 7.20 -0.55
N LYS A 92 -11.46 6.95 0.77
CA LYS A 92 -12.39 7.55 1.73
C LYS A 92 -11.67 8.12 2.94
#